data_AF-A0A957FZ34-F1
#
_entry.id   AF-A0A957FZ34-F1
#
_cell.length_a   1.000
_cell.length_b   1.000
_cell.length_c   1.000
_cell.angle_alpha   90.00
_cell.angle_beta   90.00
_cell.angle_gamma   90.00
#
_symmetry.space_group_name_H-M   'P 1'
#
loop_
_entity.id
_entity.type
_entity.pdbx_description
1 polymer ?
#
loop_
_entity_poly.entity_id
_entity_poly.type
_entity_poly.pdbx_seq_one_letter_code
_entity_poly.pdbx_strand_id
1 'polypeptide(L)'
;MSSAAELPAAANRRWLVVALVLLGLLLFAAQVWVTYSYFTTQLPGGNDFYPRWYGAQQLLLEGRNPYDQSVTREIEAVLDPLNQRTNSFNFAFPLPVIFSFFPLAWLSYAWAQALWIVIIIWLACAAQLMLLS
;
A
#
# COMPACT_ATOMS: atom_id res chain seq x y z
N MET A 1 14.67 -57.59 -3.79
CA MET A 1 14.81 -56.53 -4.82
C MET A 1 13.87 -55.41 -4.43
N SER A 2 14.43 -54.22 -4.23
CA SER A 2 13.84 -53.08 -3.51
C SER A 2 12.62 -52.50 -4.23
N SER A 3 11.50 -52.38 -3.51
CA SER A 3 10.34 -51.58 -3.90
C SER A 3 10.73 -50.11 -3.74
N ALA A 4 10.99 -49.43 -4.86
CA ALA A 4 11.20 -48.00 -4.88
C ALA A 4 9.91 -47.31 -4.41
N ALA A 5 9.98 -46.65 -3.25
CA ALA A 5 8.93 -45.82 -2.72
C ALA A 5 8.64 -44.69 -3.71
N GLU A 6 7.54 -44.79 -4.45
CA GLU A 6 6.96 -43.65 -5.14
C GLU A 6 6.55 -42.63 -4.07
N LEU A 7 7.36 -41.58 -3.91
CA LEU A 7 6.99 -40.44 -3.08
C LEU A 7 5.62 -39.93 -3.55
N PRO A 8 4.60 -39.82 -2.70
CA PRO A 8 3.26 -39.45 -3.11
C PRO A 8 3.31 -38.02 -3.71
N ALA A 9 3.21 -37.93 -5.03
CA ALA A 9 3.38 -36.69 -5.82
C ALA A 9 2.51 -35.52 -5.30
N ALA A 10 1.39 -35.83 -4.63
CA ALA A 10 0.51 -34.85 -4.00
C ALA A 10 1.14 -34.14 -2.78
N ALA A 11 1.97 -34.81 -1.98
CA ALA A 11 2.68 -34.20 -0.85
C ALA A 11 3.70 -33.16 -1.35
N ASN A 12 4.45 -33.51 -2.40
CA ASN A 12 5.44 -32.62 -3.02
C ASN A 12 4.80 -31.36 -3.61
N ARG A 13 3.64 -31.49 -4.27
CA ARG A 13 2.91 -30.34 -4.83
C ARG A 13 2.43 -29.36 -3.75
N ARG A 14 1.92 -29.85 -2.61
CA ARG A 14 1.48 -28.99 -1.50
C ARG A 14 2.64 -28.21 -0.90
N TRP A 15 3.77 -28.88 -0.64
CA TRP A 15 4.97 -28.24 -0.11
C TRP A 15 5.58 -27.23 -1.09
N LEU A 16 5.56 -27.52 -2.39
CA LEU A 16 5.98 -26.55 -3.42
C LEU A 16 5.11 -25.30 -3.41
N VAL A 17 3.77 -25.43 -3.32
CA VAL A 17 2.87 -24.27 -3.23
C VAL A 17 3.15 -23.46 -1.96
N VAL A 18 3.32 -24.12 -0.81
CA VAL A 18 3.67 -23.46 0.45
C VAL A 18 5.00 -22.71 0.31
N ALA A 19 6.03 -23.33 -0.27
CA ALA A 19 7.33 -22.70 -0.48
C ALA A 19 7.23 -21.47 -1.40
N LEU A 20 6.45 -21.54 -2.48
CA LEU A 20 6.23 -20.41 -3.39
C LEU A 20 5.46 -19.26 -2.72
N VAL A 21 4.45 -19.58 -1.91
CA VAL A 21 3.71 -18.55 -1.15
C VAL A 21 4.63 -17.88 -0.13
N LEU A 22 5.42 -18.64 0.62
CA LEU A 22 6.38 -18.09 1.58
C LEU A 22 7.46 -17.24 0.88
N LEU A 23 7.97 -17.70 -0.26
CA LEU A 23 8.91 -16.92 -1.07
C LEU A 23 8.26 -15.62 -1.56
N GLY A 24 7.02 -15.68 -2.05
CA GLY A 24 6.26 -14.49 -2.47
C GLY A 24 6.08 -13.49 -1.32
N LEU A 25 5.70 -13.95 -0.14
CA LEU A 25 5.57 -13.11 1.05
C LEU A 25 6.91 -12.50 1.48
N LEU A 26 7.99 -13.26 1.41
CA LEU A 26 9.34 -12.77 1.70
C LEU A 26 9.76 -11.66 0.73
N LEU A 27 9.55 -11.88 -0.58
CA LEU A 27 9.86 -10.90 -1.62
C LEU A 27 9.00 -9.63 -1.46
N PHE A 28 7.72 -9.79 -1.15
CA PHE A 28 6.82 -8.67 -0.86
C PHE A 28 7.32 -7.86 0.33
N ALA A 29 7.61 -8.50 1.46
CA ALA A 29 8.10 -7.83 2.67
C ALA A 29 9.46 -7.14 2.42
N ALA A 30 10.37 -7.80 1.72
CA ALA A 30 11.66 -7.21 1.34
C ALA A 30 11.48 -5.97 0.46
N GLN A 31 10.57 -6.01 -0.52
CA GLN A 31 10.28 -4.87 -1.38
C GLN A 31 9.66 -3.71 -0.59
N VAL A 32 8.69 -3.98 0.29
CA VAL A 32 8.11 -2.94 1.18
C VAL A 32 9.20 -2.29 2.02
N TRP A 33 10.10 -3.08 2.61
CA TRP A 33 11.19 -2.56 3.43
C TRP A 33 12.17 -1.71 2.63
N VAL A 34 12.54 -2.11 1.41
CA VAL A 34 13.39 -1.31 0.52
C VAL A 34 12.69 -0.02 0.12
N THR A 35 11.42 -0.08 -0.30
CA THR A 35 10.62 1.09 -0.65
C THR A 35 10.50 2.05 0.53
N TYR A 36 10.26 1.53 1.73
CA TYR A 36 10.22 2.32 2.95
C TYR A 36 11.55 3.05 3.20
N SER A 37 12.64 2.28 3.23
CA SER A 37 13.94 2.75 3.72
C SER A 37 14.63 3.74 2.78
N TYR A 38 14.47 3.55 1.47
CA TYR A 38 15.20 4.33 0.46
C TYR A 38 14.35 5.38 -0.25
N PHE A 39 13.02 5.23 -0.27
CA PHE A 39 12.15 6.12 -1.02
C PHE A 39 11.24 6.93 -0.11
N THR A 40 10.34 6.28 0.63
CA THR A 40 9.26 7.02 1.30
C THR A 40 9.70 7.79 2.54
N THR A 41 10.84 7.42 3.15
CA THR A 41 11.44 8.19 4.25
C THR A 41 12.19 9.42 3.77
N GLN A 42 12.79 9.36 2.57
CA GLN A 42 13.64 10.43 2.01
C GLN A 42 12.85 11.40 1.15
N LEU A 43 11.88 10.86 0.41
CA LEU A 43 10.98 11.57 -0.48
C LEU A 43 9.56 11.13 -0.10
N PRO A 44 9.04 11.56 1.08
CA PRO A 44 7.65 11.34 1.43
C PRO A 44 6.83 11.98 0.30
N GLY A 45 6.27 11.13 -0.56
CA GLY A 45 5.84 11.58 -1.88
C GLY A 45 4.72 12.59 -1.73
N GLY A 46 4.90 13.78 -2.30
CA GLY A 46 3.82 14.73 -2.51
C GLY A 46 2.93 14.27 -3.66
N ASN A 47 2.15 13.23 -3.44
CA ASN A 47 1.35 12.56 -4.46
C ASN A 47 -0.12 12.45 -4.02
N ASP A 48 -0.99 12.09 -4.97
CA ASP A 48 -2.44 11.98 -4.75
C ASP A 48 -2.83 11.05 -3.58
N PHE A 49 -1.92 10.21 -3.09
CA PHE A 49 -2.19 9.29 -1.99
C PHE A 49 -2.27 10.01 -0.63
N TYR A 50 -1.46 11.05 -0.39
CA TYR A 50 -1.42 11.72 0.91
C TYR A 50 -2.79 12.26 1.37
N PRO A 51 -3.56 13.03 0.55
CA PRO A 51 -4.87 13.52 0.99
C PRO A 51 -5.84 12.39 1.36
N ARG A 52 -5.73 11.23 0.70
CA ARG A 52 -6.58 10.06 0.96
C ARG A 52 -6.22 9.37 2.27
N TRP A 53 -4.93 9.15 2.50
CA TRP A 53 -4.42 8.58 3.75
C TRP A 53 -4.71 9.53 4.92
N TYR A 54 -4.44 10.82 4.77
CA TYR A 54 -4.67 11.80 5.83
C TYR A 54 -6.14 11.94 6.15
N GLY A 55 -7.01 12.07 5.14
CA GLY A 55 -8.46 12.08 5.35
C GLY A 55 -8.98 10.81 6.05
N ALA A 56 -8.42 9.65 5.73
CA ALA A 56 -8.75 8.40 6.42
C ALA A 56 -8.31 8.42 7.89
N GLN A 57 -7.10 8.88 8.19
CA GLN A 57 -6.61 9.02 9.57
C GLN A 57 -7.49 10.00 10.37
N GLN A 58 -7.82 11.15 9.80
CA GLN A 58 -8.66 12.17 10.43
C GLN A 58 -10.06 11.63 10.77
N LEU A 59 -10.69 10.91 9.84
CA LEU A 59 -12.01 10.33 10.10
C LEU A 59 -11.97 9.16 11.07
N LEU A 60 -11.08 8.19 10.82
CA LEU A 60 -11.11 6.88 11.50
C LEU A 60 -10.46 6.91 12.88
N LEU A 61 -9.44 7.75 13.09
CA LEU A 61 -8.68 7.80 14.34
C LEU A 61 -9.03 9.04 15.16
N GLU A 62 -9.22 10.19 14.51
CA GLU A 62 -9.47 11.46 15.21
C GLU A 62 -10.95 11.87 15.24
N GLY A 63 -11.82 11.21 14.47
CA GLY A 63 -13.24 11.56 14.39
C GLY A 63 -13.52 12.91 13.73
N ARG A 64 -12.56 13.45 12.97
CA ARG A 64 -12.66 14.73 12.25
C ARG A 64 -13.22 14.52 10.84
N ASN A 65 -14.00 15.48 10.36
CA ASN A 65 -14.55 15.42 9.01
C ASN A 65 -13.43 15.71 7.97
N PRO A 66 -13.13 14.78 7.04
CA PRO A 66 -12.04 14.93 6.08
C PRO A 66 -12.26 16.06 5.06
N TYR A 67 -13.49 16.55 4.93
CA TYR A 67 -13.83 17.68 4.04
C TYR A 67 -13.76 19.04 4.74
N ASP A 68 -13.45 19.09 6.04
CA ASP A 68 -13.33 20.36 6.75
C ASP A 68 -12.18 21.20 6.21
N GLN A 69 -12.36 22.53 6.28
CA GLN A 69 -11.34 23.47 5.81
C GLN A 69 -10.06 23.40 6.65
N SER A 70 -10.14 23.00 7.92
CA SER A 70 -8.96 22.80 8.76
C SER A 70 -8.11 21.63 8.26
N VAL A 71 -8.75 20.49 7.95
CA VAL A 71 -8.08 19.30 7.37
C VAL A 71 -7.49 19.62 6.01
N THR A 72 -8.19 20.39 5.18
CA THR A 72 -7.66 20.86 3.89
C THR A 72 -6.37 21.67 4.08
N ARG A 73 -6.36 22.63 5.02
CA ARG A 73 -5.15 23.44 5.30
C ARG A 73 -3.98 22.60 5.81
N GLU A 74 -4.25 21.59 6.63
CA GLU A 74 -3.23 20.65 7.11
C GLU A 74 -2.61 19.84 5.95
N ILE A 75 -3.44 19.42 4.98
CA ILE A 75 -2.98 18.74 3.77
C ILE A 75 -2.13 19.68 2.89
N GLU A 76 -2.60 20.90 2.66
CA GLU A 76 -1.91 21.91 1.85
C GLU A 76 -0.55 22.28 2.45
N ALA A 77 -0.46 22.42 3.78
CA ALA A 77 0.80 22.71 4.47
C ALA A 77 1.90 21.66 4.20
N VAL A 78 1.51 20.42 3.93
CA VAL A 78 2.44 19.33 3.60
C VAL A 78 2.75 19.26 2.10
N LEU A 79 1.73 19.43 1.24
CA LEU A 79 1.86 19.19 -0.20
C LEU A 79 2.22 20.41 -1.04
N ASP A 80 1.90 21.60 -0.55
CA ASP A 80 2.27 22.87 -1.17
C ASP A 80 2.78 23.87 -0.12
N PRO A 81 3.92 23.57 0.55
CA PRO A 81 4.45 24.40 1.63
C PRO A 81 4.85 25.80 1.16
N LEU A 82 5.08 25.99 -0.13
CA LEU A 82 5.43 27.28 -0.73
C LEU A 82 4.21 28.01 -1.33
N ASN A 83 3.02 27.41 -1.24
CA ASN A 83 1.75 27.93 -1.77
C ASN A 83 1.88 28.40 -3.23
N GLN A 84 2.55 27.61 -4.05
CA GLN A 84 2.85 27.95 -5.45
C GLN A 84 1.81 27.40 -6.42
N ARG A 85 0.91 26.52 -5.99
CA ARG A 85 -0.09 25.89 -6.84
C ARG A 85 -1.37 26.69 -6.84
N THR A 86 -2.00 26.74 -8.02
CA THR A 86 -3.30 27.36 -8.24
C THR A 86 -4.47 26.47 -7.80
N ASN A 87 -4.25 25.16 -7.67
CA ASN A 87 -5.26 24.20 -7.21
C ASN A 87 -4.97 23.77 -5.78
N SER A 88 -5.98 23.86 -4.92
CA SER A 88 -5.95 23.34 -3.55
C SER A 88 -5.77 21.83 -3.50
N PHE A 89 -4.95 21.36 -2.56
CA PHE A 89 -4.87 19.94 -2.20
C PHE A 89 -5.87 19.64 -1.08
N ASN A 90 -6.92 18.90 -1.39
CA ASN A 90 -7.94 18.51 -0.44
C ASN A 90 -8.36 17.05 -0.61
N PHE A 91 -9.07 16.52 0.38
CA PHE A 91 -9.76 15.25 0.22
C PHE A 91 -10.98 15.45 -0.70
N ALA A 92 -10.90 14.91 -1.93
CA ALA A 92 -11.90 15.11 -2.98
C ALA A 92 -12.63 13.82 -3.41
N PHE A 93 -12.46 12.73 -2.65
CA PHE A 93 -13.04 11.42 -2.98
C PHE A 93 -14.36 11.19 -2.25
N PRO A 94 -15.24 10.31 -2.74
CA PRO A 94 -16.41 9.87 -1.98
C PRO A 94 -16.00 9.26 -0.64
N LEU A 95 -16.74 9.59 0.44
CA LEU A 95 -16.43 9.15 1.79
C LEU A 95 -16.19 7.62 1.94
N PRO A 96 -16.95 6.72 1.29
CA PRO A 96 -16.75 5.28 1.44
C PRO A 96 -15.34 4.79 1.05
N VAL A 97 -14.62 5.54 0.21
CA VAL A 97 -13.26 5.20 -0.24
C VAL A 97 -12.26 5.20 0.93
N ILE A 98 -12.54 5.92 2.02
CA ILE A 98 -11.69 5.93 3.22
C ILE A 98 -11.51 4.53 3.82
N PHE A 99 -12.56 3.70 3.80
CA PHE A 99 -12.51 2.36 4.39
C PHE A 99 -11.55 1.42 3.66
N SER A 100 -11.23 1.67 2.40
CA SER A 100 -10.18 0.92 1.68
C SER A 100 -8.78 1.18 2.24
N PHE A 101 -8.58 2.31 2.93
CA PHE A 101 -7.32 2.68 3.56
C PHE A 101 -7.29 2.38 5.06
N PHE A 102 -8.34 1.75 5.60
CA PHE A 102 -8.49 1.45 7.02
C PHE A 102 -7.18 0.91 7.63
N PRO A 103 -6.62 -0.25 7.21
CA PRO A 103 -5.41 -0.77 7.85
C PRO A 103 -4.17 0.15 7.70
N LEU A 104 -4.15 1.03 6.70
CA LEU A 104 -3.05 1.95 6.45
C LEU A 104 -3.13 3.23 7.32
N ALA A 105 -4.32 3.58 7.82
CA ALA A 105 -4.53 4.78 8.63
C ALA A 105 -3.77 4.73 9.98
N TRP A 106 -3.51 3.53 10.52
CA TRP A 106 -2.73 3.33 11.74
C TRP A 106 -1.21 3.45 11.56
N LEU A 107 -0.74 3.51 10.32
CA LEU A 107 0.67 3.56 10.01
C LEU A 107 1.12 5.00 9.79
N SER A 108 2.39 5.29 10.06
CA SER A 108 2.98 6.55 9.62
C SER A 108 2.91 6.66 8.09
N TYR A 109 2.86 7.89 7.58
CA TYR A 109 2.70 8.12 6.14
C TYR A 109 3.72 7.36 5.30
N ALA A 110 4.99 7.33 5.72
CA ALA A 110 6.05 6.62 4.99
C ALA A 110 5.75 5.11 4.87
N TRP A 111 5.33 4.45 5.94
CA TRP A 111 4.96 3.03 5.90
C TRP A 111 3.69 2.80 5.07
N ALA A 112 2.67 3.65 5.25
CA ALA A 112 1.43 3.57 4.50
C ALA A 112 1.69 3.71 2.99
N GLN A 113 2.52 4.67 2.60
CA GLN A 113 2.91 4.92 1.22
C GLN A 113 3.74 3.76 0.64
N ALA A 114 4.67 3.19 1.41
CA ALA A 114 5.48 2.06 0.95
C ALA A 114 4.61 0.84 0.66
N LEU A 115 3.69 0.49 1.56
CA LEU A 115 2.72 -0.59 1.35
C LEU A 115 1.83 -0.31 0.14
N TRP A 116 1.31 0.90 0.02
CA TRP A 116 0.45 1.30 -1.09
C TRP A 116 1.13 1.11 -2.46
N ILE A 117 2.37 1.60 -2.60
CA ILE A 117 3.16 1.47 -3.83
C ILE A 117 3.40 -0.01 -4.16
N VAL A 118 3.85 -0.80 -3.19
CA VAL A 118 4.16 -2.21 -3.44
C VAL A 118 2.89 -3.01 -3.75
N ILE A 119 1.77 -2.78 -3.07
CA ILE A 119 0.48 -3.41 -3.38
C ILE A 119 0.09 -3.12 -4.84
N ILE A 120 0.15 -1.86 -5.28
CA ILE A 120 -0.19 -1.50 -6.67
C ILE A 120 0.72 -2.21 -7.66
N ILE A 121 2.03 -2.27 -7.41
CA ILE A 121 2.99 -2.94 -8.29
C ILE A 121 2.65 -4.43 -8.41
N TRP A 122 2.42 -5.12 -7.29
CA TRP A 122 2.08 -6.54 -7.28
C TRP A 122 0.76 -6.82 -7.98
N LEU A 123 -0.26 -5.99 -7.76
CA LEU A 123 -1.54 -6.09 -8.45
C LEU A 123 -1.40 -5.86 -9.96
N ALA A 124 -0.60 -4.88 -10.38
CA ALA A 124 -0.34 -4.62 -11.79
C ALA A 124 0.40 -5.79 -12.47
N CYS A 125 1.42 -6.35 -11.80
CA CYS A 125 2.12 -7.54 -12.28
C CYS A 125 1.19 -8.76 -12.37
N ALA A 126 0.36 -8.99 -11.35
CA ALA A 126 -0.62 -10.08 -11.36
C ALA A 126 -1.64 -9.92 -12.49
N ALA A 127 -2.18 -8.71 -12.69
CA ALA A 127 -3.10 -8.41 -13.79
C ALA A 127 -2.47 -8.69 -15.15
N GLN A 128 -1.21 -8.29 -15.37
CA GLN A 128 -0.51 -8.55 -16.62
C GLN A 128 -0.28 -10.04 -16.86
N LEU A 129 0.06 -10.81 -15.82
CA LEU A 129 0.22 -12.26 -15.93
C LEU A 129 -1.11 -12.94 -16.29
N MET A 130 -2.23 -12.50 -15.72
CA MET A 130 -3.57 -13.02 -16.05
C MET A 130 -4.00 -12.69 -17.48
N LEU A 131 -3.56 -11.56 -18.03
CA LEU A 131 -3.84 -11.18 -19.42
C LEU A 131 -3.00 -11.97 -20.44
N LEU A 132 -1.85 -12.52 -20.02
CA LEU A 132 -0.92 -13.25 -20.87
C LEU A 132 -1.07 -14.78 -20.77
N SER A 133 -1.81 -15.29 -19.78
CA SER A 133 -2.10 -16.72 -19.57
C SER A 133 -3.31 -17.19 -20.35
#